data_AF-A0A1Z4LNJ2-F1
#
_entry.id   AF-A0A1Z4LNJ2-F1
#
_cell.length_a   1.000
_cell.length_b   1.000
_cell.length_c   1.000
_cell.angle_alpha   90.00
_cell.angle_beta   90.00
_cell.angle_gamma   90.00
#
_symmetry.space_group_name_H-M   'P 1'
#
loop_
_entity.id
_entity.type
_entity.pdbx_description
1 polymer ?
#
loop_
_entity_poly.entity_id
_entity_poly.type
_entity_poly.pdbx_seq_one_letter_code
_entity_poly.pdbx_strand_id
1 'polypeptide(L)' 'MTGIEWLRTLHTKQLIELKNRCYKGLLGGGDIDCDGHVFNLEELKQVFSERPHIPNRGETNIIRRKSAKYKKRLHQSSQ' A
#
# COMPACT_ATOMS: atom_id res chain seq x y z
N MET A 1 23.74 2.14 0.89
CA MET A 1 22.30 1.88 0.97
C MET A 1 21.84 1.48 -0.42
N THR A 2 21.35 0.26 -0.58
CA THR A 2 20.78 -0.25 -1.85
C THR A 2 19.37 0.32 -2.07
N GLY A 3 18.81 0.16 -3.28
CA GLY A 3 17.44 0.58 -3.59
C GLY A 3 16.41 -0.04 -2.65
N ILE A 4 16.47 -1.35 -2.43
CA ILE A 4 15.57 -2.05 -1.51
C ILE A 4 15.72 -1.58 -0.04
N GLU A 5 16.95 -1.29 0.41
CA GLU A 5 17.16 -0.74 1.75
C GLU A 5 16.52 0.64 1.89
N TRP A 6 16.67 1.49 0.87
CA TRP A 6 16.01 2.80 0.82
C TRP A 6 14.49 2.67 0.82
N LEU A 7 13.93 1.77 0.02
CA LEU A 7 12.48 1.49 0.00
C LEU A 7 11.95 1.09 1.38
N ARG A 8 12.72 0.32 2.16
CA ARG A 8 12.33 -0.07 3.54
C ARG A 8 12.33 1.12 4.51
N THR A 9 13.09 2.18 4.24
CA THR A 9 13.05 3.41 5.06
C THR A 9 11.78 4.24 4.82
N LEU A 10 11.12 4.08 3.66
CA LEU A 10 9.96 4.87 3.28
C LEU A 10 8.68 4.45 4.04
N HIS A 11 7.87 5.44 4.39
CA HIS A 11 6.55 5.21 4.95
C HIS A 11 5.59 4.63 3.89
N THR A 12 4.60 3.84 4.28
CA THR A 12 3.74 3.15 3.30
C THR A 12 2.97 4.08 2.37
N LYS A 13 2.64 5.30 2.83
CA LYS A 13 2.08 6.35 1.95
C LYS A 13 3.05 6.76 0.83
N GLN A 14 4.32 6.96 1.17
CA GLN A 14 5.36 7.32 0.21
C GLN A 14 5.60 6.17 -0.78
N LEU A 15 5.59 4.91 -0.31
CA LEU A 15 5.68 3.74 -1.20
C LEU A 15 4.52 3.68 -2.20
N ILE A 16 3.29 4.02 -1.78
CA ILE A 16 2.12 4.05 -2.68
C ILE A 16 2.25 5.18 -3.70
N GLU A 17 2.68 6.37 -3.28
CA GLU A 17 2.93 7.50 -4.17
C GLU A 17 4.04 7.17 -5.18
N LEU A 18 5.13 6.58 -4.71
CA LEU A 18 6.25 6.11 -5.53
C LEU A 18 5.78 5.07 -6.55
N LYS A 19 5.02 4.05 -6.13
CA LYS A 19 4.41 3.06 -7.03
C LYS A 19 3.58 3.73 -8.13
N ASN A 20 2.76 4.72 -7.78
CA ASN A 20 1.91 5.42 -8.75
C ASN A 20 2.73 6.31 -9.69
N ARG A 21 3.72 7.02 -9.16
CA ARG A 21 4.62 7.89 -9.93
C ARG A 21 5.46 7.08 -10.91
N CYS A 22 5.97 5.94 -10.46
CA CYS A 22 6.84 5.05 -11.22
C CYS A 22 6.06 4.00 -12.02
N TYR A 23 4.72 4.01 -11.98
CA TYR A 23 3.86 2.96 -12.57
C TYR A 23 4.17 2.66 -14.04
N LYS A 24 4.44 3.69 -14.85
CA LYS A 24 4.79 3.52 -16.27
C LYS A 24 6.17 2.87 -16.48
N GLY A 25 7.14 3.22 -15.64
CA GLY A 25 8.48 2.60 -15.68
C GLY A 25 8.47 1.17 -15.16
N LEU A 26 7.69 0.92 -14.11
CA LEU A 26 7.51 -0.40 -13.50
C LEU A 26 6.86 -1.41 -14.47
N LEU A 27 5.95 -0.97 -15.33
CA LEU A 27 5.34 -1.82 -16.36
C LEU A 27 6.33 -2.26 -17.45
N GLY A 28 7.41 -1.50 -17.65
CA GLY A 28 8.48 -1.81 -18.60
C GLY A 28 9.48 -2.86 -18.09
N GLY A 29 9.37 -3.29 -16.82
CA GLY A 29 10.27 -4.27 -16.23
C GLY A 29 11.72 -3.79 -16.03
N GLY A 30 11.96 -2.49 -16.19
CA GLY A 30 13.27 -1.89 -16.01
C GLY A 30 13.54 -1.43 -14.59
N ASP A 31 14.81 -1.17 -14.30
CA ASP A 31 15.25 -0.51 -13.08
C ASP A 31 14.80 0.96 -13.07
N ILE A 32 14.47 1.45 -11.88
CA ILE A 32 13.96 2.80 -11.66
C ILE A 32 14.91 3.50 -10.71
N ASP A 33 15.51 4.59 -11.18
CA ASP A 33 16.25 5.51 -10.34
C ASP A 33 15.29 6.54 -9.74
N CYS A 34 15.23 6.62 -8.41
CA CYS A 34 14.65 7.74 -7.68
C CYS A 34 15.64 8.27 -6.65
N ASP A 35 15.95 9.57 -6.72
CA ASP A 35 16.84 10.25 -5.79
C ASP A 35 18.22 9.57 -5.64
N GLY A 36 18.73 8.95 -6.71
CA GLY A 36 20.01 8.23 -6.72
C GLY A 36 19.92 6.80 -6.17
N HIS A 37 18.71 6.32 -5.89
CA HIS A 37 18.43 4.96 -5.46
C HIS A 37 17.75 4.18 -6.58
N VAL A 38 18.45 3.19 -7.10
CA VAL A 38 17.97 2.32 -8.18
C VAL A 38 17.28 1.08 -7.58
N PHE A 39 16.02 0.85 -7.96
CA PHE A 39 15.24 -0.33 -7.57
C PHE A 39 14.32 -0.79 -8.70
N ASN A 40 13.83 -2.02 -8.63
CA ASN A 40 12.89 -2.56 -9.61
C ASN A 40 11.50 -2.90 -9.00
N LEU A 41 10.60 -3.38 -9.85
CA LEU A 41 9.24 -3.74 -9.46
C LEU A 41 9.20 -4.89 -8.44
N GLU A 42 10.11 -5.85 -8.53
CA GLU A 42 10.14 -7.00 -7.61
C GLU A 42 10.58 -6.59 -6.21
N GLU A 43 11.59 -5.74 -6.10
CA GLU A 43 12.02 -5.15 -4.83
C GLU A 43 10.89 -4.32 -4.20
N LEU A 44 10.18 -3.52 -5.01
CA LEU A 44 9.04 -2.74 -4.53
C LEU A 44 7.90 -3.66 -4.04
N LYS A 45 7.56 -4.72 -4.78
CA LYS A 45 6.56 -5.73 -4.36
C LYS A 45 6.97 -6.43 -3.07
N GLN A 46 8.25 -6.77 -2.94
CA GLN A 46 8.79 -7.39 -1.74
C GLN A 46 8.58 -6.47 -0.52
N VAL A 47 8.96 -5.20 -0.61
CA VAL A 47 8.76 -4.25 0.48
C VAL A 47 7.28 -4.04 0.79
N PHE A 48 6.40 -4.04 -0.22
CA PHE A 48 4.95 -4.00 0.03
C PHE A 48 4.43 -5.26 0.76
N SER A 49 4.98 -6.44 0.48
CA SER A 49 4.59 -7.69 1.13
C SER A 49 5.04 -7.78 2.60
N GLU A 50 6.13 -7.08 2.95
CA GLU A 50 6.63 -6.96 4.33
C GLU A 50 5.75 -6.02 5.18
N ARG A 51 4.93 -5.18 4.56
CA ARG A 51 4.07 -4.20 5.25
C ARG A 51 2.71 -4.82 5.61
N PRO A 52 2.09 -4.36 6.71
CA PRO A 52 0.73 -4.76 7.03
C PRO A 52 -0.23 -4.38 5.88
N HIS A 53 -1.19 -5.27 5.60
CA HIS A 53 -2.18 -5.09 4.53
C HIS A 53 -2.86 -3.73 4.65
N ILE A 54 -2.75 -2.90 3.61
CA ILE A 54 -3.48 -1.65 3.51
C ILE A 54 -4.74 -1.92 2.68
N PRO A 55 -5.93 -1.91 3.30
CA PRO A 55 -7.17 -2.11 2.56
C PRO A 55 -7.34 -1.03 1.50
N ASN A 56 -7.57 -1.45 0.27
CA ASN A 56 -7.86 -0.52 -0.82
C ASN A 56 -9.21 0.18 -0.61
N ARG A 57 -9.52 1.22 -1.40
CA ARG A 57 -10.77 2.01 -1.25
C ARG A 57 -12.04 1.14 -1.26
N GLY A 58 -12.05 0.05 -2.04
CA GLY A 58 -13.14 -0.92 -2.09
C GLY A 58 -13.27 -1.69 -0.77
N GLU A 59 -12.17 -2.22 -0.27
CA GLU A 59 -12.10 -2.91 1.02
C GLU A 59 -12.44 -1.98 2.19
N THR A 60 -11.95 -0.73 2.18
CA THR A 60 -12.31 0.28 3.18
C THR A 60 -13.81 0.53 3.20
N ASN A 61 -14.45 0.63 2.02
CA ASN A 61 -15.90 0.81 1.91
C ASN A 61 -16.66 -0.40 2.45
N ILE A 62 -16.19 -1.63 2.21
CA ILE A 62 -16.78 -2.85 2.74
C ILE A 62 -16.65 -2.90 4.26
N ILE A 63 -15.46 -2.62 4.81
CA ILE A 63 -15.20 -2.56 6.25
C ILE A 63 -16.12 -1.52 6.90
N ARG A 64 -16.20 -0.30 6.33
CA ARG A 64 -17.08 0.77 6.82
C ARG A 64 -18.55 0.34 6.86
N ARG A 65 -19.04 -0.33 5.81
CA ARG A 65 -20.42 -0.85 5.75
C ARG A 65 -20.65 -1.94 6.80
N LYS A 66 -19.69 -2.84 7.03
CA LYS A 66 -19.76 -3.88 8.07
C LYS A 66 -19.80 -3.25 9.47
N SER A 67 -18.93 -2.30 9.77
CA SER A 67 -18.92 -1.58 11.06
C SER A 67 -20.22 -0.80 11.30
N ALA A 68 -20.77 -0.15 10.27
CA ALA A 68 -22.06 0.54 10.37
C ALA A 68 -23.23 -0.42 10.65
N LYS A 69 -23.24 -1.59 9.99
CA LYS A 69 -24.24 -2.65 10.28
C LYS A 69 -24.08 -3.21 11.69
N TYR A 70 -22.85 -3.41 12.17
CA TYR A 70 -22.59 -3.89 13.52
C TYR A 70 -23.08 -2.88 14.58
N LYS A 71 -22.77 -1.59 14.43
CA LYS A 71 -23.29 -0.53 15.32
C LYS A 71 -24.82 -0.50 15.37
N LYS A 72 -25.50 -0.64 14.23
CA LYS A 72 -26.97 -0.68 14.18
C LYS A 72 -27.54 -1.89 14.94
N ARG A 73 -26.97 -3.08 14.75
CA ARG A 73 -27.43 -4.29 15.48
C ARG A 73 -27.20 -4.18 16.98
N LEU A 74 -26.05 -3.64 17.39
CA LEU A 74 -25.75 -3.44 18.81
C LEU A 74 -26.79 -2.53 19.48
N HIS A 75 -27.24 -1.49 18.78
CA HIS A 75 -28.27 -0.58 19.29
C HIS A 75 -29.67 -1.24 19.38
N GLN A 76 -29.98 -2.17 18.46
CA GLN A 76 -31.25 -2.91 18.47
C GLN A 76 -31.30 -4.06 19.46
N SER A 77 -30.15 -4.63 19.85
CA SER A 77 -30.07 -5.69 20.87
C SER A 77 -30.00 -5.16 22.31
N SER A 78 -29.95 -3.85 22.50
CA SER A 78 -29.94 -3.19 23.82
C SER A 78 -31.23 -2.41 24.12
N GLN A 79 -32.27 -2.55 23.30
CA GLN A 79 -33.65 -2.11 23.56
C GLN A 79 -34.54 -3.33 23.77
#